data_AF-A0A5P9CQV8-F1
#
_entry.id   AF-A0A5P9CQV8-F1
#
_cell.length_a   1.000
_cell.length_b   1.000
_cell.length_c   1.000
_cell.angle_alpha   90.00
_cell.angle_beta   90.00
_cell.angle_gamma   90.00
#
_symmetry.space_group_name_H-M   'P 1'
#
loop_
_entity.id
_entity.type
_entity.pdbx_description
1 polymer ?
#
loop_
_entity_poly.entity_id
_entity_poly.type
_entity_poly.pdbx_seq_one_letter_code
_entity_poly.pdbx_strand_id
1 'polypeptide(L)'
;MLHTNNPIIKHKAGLLNLAEELGNVSRACKVMGVSRDTFYRYQELAEEGGIDALIDKSRRVPNLKNRVDEQTEKAVMAYAIEYPAHGQVRTSNELRKQGVFVSASGVRSI
;
A
#
# COMPACT_ATOMS: atom_id res chain seq x y z
N MET A 1 23.80 -14.97 8.01
CA MET A 1 23.96 -13.69 7.27
C MET A 1 23.04 -13.57 6.04
N LEU A 2 22.08 -12.66 6.12
CA LEU A 2 21.16 -12.27 5.05
C LEU A 2 21.85 -11.29 4.09
N HIS A 3 21.90 -11.62 2.80
CA HIS A 3 22.52 -10.79 1.77
C HIS A 3 21.45 -10.15 0.88
N THR A 4 21.51 -8.84 0.70
CA THR A 4 20.60 -8.12 -0.20
C THR A 4 21.27 -6.92 -0.83
N ASN A 5 21.07 -6.76 -2.14
CA ASN A 5 21.48 -5.56 -2.89
C ASN A 5 20.36 -4.51 -2.95
N ASN A 6 19.18 -4.79 -2.39
CA ASN A 6 18.05 -3.87 -2.43
C ASN A 6 18.22 -2.80 -1.34
N PRO A 7 18.38 -1.51 -1.71
CA PRO A 7 18.63 -0.43 -0.75
C PRO A 7 17.46 -0.24 0.23
N ILE A 8 16.24 -0.65 -0.14
CA ILE A 8 15.02 -0.50 0.67
C ILE A 8 15.10 -1.37 1.93
N ILE A 9 15.65 -2.58 1.82
CA ILE A 9 15.68 -3.57 2.91
C ILE A 9 17.07 -3.73 3.54
N LYS A 10 18.09 -3.07 3.00
CA LYS A 10 19.47 -3.13 3.49
C LYS A 10 19.58 -2.83 4.98
N HIS A 11 18.86 -1.81 5.47
CA HIS A 11 18.87 -1.48 6.90
C HIS A 11 18.20 -2.56 7.76
N LYS A 12 17.09 -3.16 7.28
CA LYS A 12 16.36 -4.22 7.98
C LYS A 12 17.18 -5.51 8.06
N ALA A 13 17.78 -5.92 6.94
CA ALA A 13 18.68 -7.08 6.88
C ALA A 13 19.96 -6.86 7.70
N GLY A 14 20.51 -5.64 7.70
CA GLY A 14 21.66 -5.27 8.52
C GLY A 14 21.40 -5.42 10.02
N LEU A 15 20.20 -5.10 10.50
CA LEU A 15 19.81 -5.29 11.90
C LEU A 15 19.80 -6.77 12.31
N LEU A 16 19.25 -7.64 11.47
CA LEU A 16 19.21 -9.09 11.72
C LEU A 16 20.63 -9.67 11.73
N ASN A 17 21.48 -9.27 10.78
CA ASN A 17 22.88 -9.70 10.74
C ASN A 17 23.68 -9.21 11.95
N LEU A 18 23.50 -7.95 12.37
CA LEU A 18 24.20 -7.40 13.52
C LEU A 18 23.82 -8.13 14.82
N ALA A 19 22.55 -8.53 14.96
CA ALA A 19 22.12 -9.32 16.11
C ALA A 19 22.75 -10.73 16.12
N GLU A 20 22.88 -11.36 14.95
CA GLU A 20 23.57 -12.65 14.76
C GLU A 20 25.06 -12.54 15.11
N GLU A 21 25.76 -11.51 14.61
CA GLU A 21 27.18 -11.27 14.89
C GLU A 21 27.46 -10.98 16.37
N LEU A 22 26.60 -10.18 17.02
CA LEU A 22 26.78 -9.81 18.42
C LEU A 22 26.27 -10.88 19.40
N GLY A 23 25.48 -11.86 18.94
CA GLY A 23 24.73 -12.79 19.79
C GLY A 23 23.79 -12.08 20.78
N ASN A 24 23.41 -10.83 20.51
CA ASN A 24 22.65 -9.99 21.43
C ASN A 24 21.75 -8.99 20.71
N VAL A 25 20.46 -9.32 20.67
CA VAL A 25 19.39 -8.51 20.06
C VAL A 25 19.29 -7.12 20.69
N SER A 26 19.34 -7.02 22.02
CA SER A 26 19.18 -5.74 22.73
C SER A 26 20.30 -4.76 22.39
N ARG A 27 21.53 -5.26 22.28
CA ARG A 27 22.70 -4.45 21.89
C ARG A 27 22.61 -4.02 20.43
N ALA A 28 22.27 -4.93 19.52
CA ALA A 28 22.08 -4.60 18.10
C ALA A 28 20.99 -3.53 17.89
N CYS A 29 19.84 -3.69 18.55
CA CYS A 29 18.75 -2.73 18.54
C CYS A 29 19.17 -1.35 19.05
N LYS A 30 19.94 -1.30 20.16
CA LYS A 30 20.46 -0.04 20.73
C LYS A 30 21.45 0.65 19.79
N VAL A 31 22.31 -0.10 19.12
CA VAL A 31 23.30 0.43 18.16
C VAL A 31 22.60 1.01 16.92
N MET A 32 21.58 0.34 16.41
CA MET A 32 20.86 0.77 15.20
C MET A 32 19.69 1.72 15.47
N GLY A 33 19.38 2.03 16.74
CA GLY A 33 18.28 2.92 17.09
C GLY A 33 16.88 2.37 16.78
N VAL A 34 16.72 1.04 16.82
CA VAL A 34 15.47 0.34 16.50
C VAL A 34 14.89 -0.28 17.76
N SER A 35 13.56 -0.34 17.90
CA SER A 35 12.92 -1.01 19.03
C SER A 35 13.08 -2.54 18.92
N ARG A 36 13.17 -3.22 20.08
CA ARG A 36 13.17 -4.69 20.13
C ARG A 36 11.92 -5.30 19.49
N ASP A 37 10.78 -4.62 19.59
CA ASP A 37 9.53 -5.04 18.93
C ASP A 37 9.67 -5.06 17.40
N THR A 38 10.30 -4.03 16.82
CA THR A 38 10.55 -3.96 15.37
C THR A 38 11.51 -5.06 14.92
N PHE A 39 12.51 -5.39 15.74
CA PHE A 39 13.42 -6.51 15.47
C PHE A 39 12.65 -7.82 15.32
N TYR A 40 11.81 -8.18 16.30
CA TYR A 40 11.06 -9.44 16.25
C TYR A 40 10.09 -9.48 15.08
N ARG A 41 9.46 -8.36 14.73
CA ARG A 41 8.65 -8.27 13.50
C ARG A 41 9.45 -8.54 12.23
N TYR A 42 10.68 -8.02 12.13
CA TYR A 42 11.52 -8.28 10.96
C TYR A 42 12.03 -9.72 10.94
N GLN A 43 12.34 -10.28 12.11
CA GLN A 43 12.72 -11.68 12.24
C GLN A 43 11.59 -12.59 11.77
N GLU A 44 10.37 -12.40 12.28
CA GLU A 44 9.18 -13.16 11.90
C GLU A 44 8.93 -13.06 10.38
N LEU A 45 8.97 -11.85 9.81
CA LEU A 45 8.82 -11.67 8.36
C LEU A 45 9.90 -12.39 7.55
N ALA A 46 11.15 -12.34 8.01
CA ALA A 46 12.26 -13.01 7.34
C ALA A 46 12.19 -14.54 7.46
N GLU A 47 11.67 -15.07 8.58
CA GLU A 47 11.46 -16.50 8.81
C GLU A 47 10.28 -17.04 7.96
N GLU A 48 9.18 -16.29 7.85
CA GLU A 48 8.00 -16.70 7.08
C GLU A 48 8.17 -16.58 5.56
N GLY A 49 8.78 -15.48 5.10
CA GLY A 49 8.78 -15.12 3.68
C GLY A 49 10.16 -14.77 3.12
N GLY A 50 11.23 -15.09 3.85
CA GLY A 50 12.59 -14.82 3.43
C GLY A 50 12.94 -13.32 3.41
N ILE A 51 14.09 -13.00 2.81
CA ILE A 51 14.62 -11.63 2.76
C ILE A 51 13.68 -10.67 2.03
N ASP A 52 12.97 -11.15 1.01
CA ASP A 52 12.06 -10.32 0.19
C ASP A 52 10.80 -9.91 0.96
N ALA A 53 10.40 -10.65 1.99
CA ALA A 53 9.29 -10.27 2.87
C ALA A 53 9.61 -9.06 3.77
N LEU A 54 10.88 -8.65 3.85
CA LEU A 54 11.26 -7.38 4.48
C LEU A 54 10.90 -6.15 3.63
N ILE A 55 10.58 -6.34 2.34
CA ILE A 55 10.13 -5.26 1.46
C ILE A 55 8.77 -4.79 1.98
N ASP A 56 8.70 -3.49 2.25
CA ASP A 56 7.58 -2.86 2.96
C ASP A 56 6.24 -3.18 2.28
N LYS A 57 5.32 -3.86 2.99
CA LYS A 57 3.93 -3.96 2.55
C LYS A 57 3.32 -2.57 2.69
N SER A 58 2.91 -1.97 1.58
CA SER A 58 2.24 -0.64 1.57
C SER A 58 1.23 -0.54 2.71
N ARG A 59 1.43 0.42 3.62
CA ARG A 59 0.49 0.70 4.72
C ARG A 59 -0.87 1.19 4.22
N ARG A 60 -0.97 1.68 2.99
CA ARG A 60 -2.22 2.21 2.43
C ARG A 60 -3.01 1.08 1.81
N VAL A 61 -3.91 0.51 2.61
CA VAL A 61 -4.96 -0.40 2.14
C VAL A 61 -6.17 0.46 1.72
N PRO A 62 -6.82 0.17 0.57
CA PRO A 62 -8.07 0.82 0.21
C PRO A 62 -9.11 0.64 1.31
N ASN A 63 -9.77 1.74 1.71
CA ASN A 63 -10.88 1.65 2.65
C ASN A 63 -12.16 1.31 1.88
N LEU A 64 -12.61 0.05 1.97
CA LEU A 64 -13.82 -0.42 1.28
C LEU A 64 -15.08 0.38 1.63
N LYS A 65 -15.15 0.97 2.83
CA LYS A 65 -16.28 1.82 3.24
C LYS A 65 -16.39 3.12 2.44
N ASN A 66 -15.29 3.56 1.82
CA ASN A 66 -15.25 4.75 0.98
C ASN A 66 -15.50 4.41 -0.50
N ARG A 67 -15.79 3.14 -0.84
CA ARG A 67 -16.08 2.74 -2.21
C ARG A 67 -17.44 3.28 -2.63
N VAL A 68 -17.52 3.71 -3.88
CA VAL A 68 -18.78 4.06 -4.52
C VAL A 68 -19.63 2.79 -4.68
N ASP A 69 -20.95 2.92 -4.60
CA ASP A 69 -21.84 1.79 -4.80
C ASP A 69 -21.74 1.25 -6.24
N GLU A 70 -22.02 -0.03 -6.39
CA GLU A 70 -21.86 -0.74 -7.67
C GLU A 70 -22.74 -0.16 -8.79
N GLN A 71 -23.92 0.37 -8.45
CA GLN A 71 -24.84 0.94 -9.44
C GLN A 71 -24.27 2.24 -10.02
N THR A 72 -23.76 3.12 -9.16
CA THR A 72 -23.07 4.35 -9.59
C THR A 72 -21.80 4.03 -10.37
N GLU A 73 -21.00 3.05 -9.95
CA GLU A 73 -19.80 2.61 -10.68
C GLU A 73 -20.13 2.13 -12.09
N LYS A 74 -21.16 1.28 -12.23
CA LYS A 74 -21.64 0.81 -13.54
C LYS A 74 -22.15 1.94 -14.43
N ALA A 75 -22.89 2.90 -13.87
CA ALA A 75 -23.39 4.05 -14.63
C ALA A 75 -22.24 4.91 -15.18
N VAL A 76 -21.20 5.14 -14.38
CA VAL A 76 -19.99 5.87 -14.81
C VAL A 76 -19.26 5.13 -15.92
N MET A 77 -19.04 3.82 -15.77
CA MET A 77 -18.37 3.02 -16.81
C MET A 77 -19.16 3.00 -18.13
N ALA A 78 -20.48 2.77 -18.07
CA ALA A 78 -21.33 2.73 -19.26
C ALA A 78 -21.29 4.07 -20.01
N TYR A 79 -21.40 5.19 -19.28
CA TYR A 79 -21.32 6.52 -19.86
C TYR A 79 -19.94 6.81 -20.47
N ALA A 80 -18.85 6.39 -19.83
CA ALA A 80 -17.49 6.59 -20.35
C ALA A 80 -17.24 5.82 -21.65
N ILE A 81 -17.83 4.63 -21.80
CA ILE A 81 -17.79 3.83 -23.03
C ILE A 81 -18.60 4.51 -24.14
N GLU A 82 -19.78 5.03 -23.82
CA GLU A 82 -20.67 5.69 -24.79
C GLU A 82 -20.12 7.05 -25.25
N TYR A 83 -19.50 7.81 -24.35
CA TYR A 83 -19.00 9.16 -24.61
C TYR A 83 -17.54 9.37 -24.15
N PRO A 84 -16.55 8.75 -24.82
CA PRO A 84 -15.16 8.75 -24.37
C PRO A 84 -14.48 10.14 -24.38
N ALA A 85 -15.00 11.09 -25.15
CA ALA A 85 -14.51 12.47 -25.19
C ALA A 85 -15.01 13.34 -24.01
N HIS A 86 -15.98 12.86 -23.23
CA HIS A 86 -16.53 13.62 -22.11
C HIS A 86 -15.66 13.47 -20.86
N GLY A 87 -15.05 14.58 -20.43
CA GLY A 87 -14.27 14.61 -19.21
C GLY A 87 -15.12 14.51 -17.94
N GLN A 88 -14.45 14.25 -16.81
CA GLN A 88 -15.05 14.02 -15.48
C GLN A 88 -16.16 15.00 -15.06
N VAL A 89 -16.02 16.29 -15.38
CA VAL A 89 -17.02 17.32 -15.03
C VAL A 89 -18.29 17.15 -15.86
N ARG A 90 -18.14 16.88 -17.16
CA ARG A 90 -19.27 16.68 -18.06
C ARG A 90 -20.01 15.39 -17.72
N THR A 91 -19.28 14.30 -17.48
CA THR A 91 -19.83 13.02 -17.04
C THR A 91 -20.62 13.17 -15.73
N SER A 92 -20.07 13.84 -14.72
CA SER A 92 -20.76 14.10 -13.45
C SER A 92 -22.08 14.87 -13.66
N ASN A 93 -22.09 15.87 -14.55
CA ASN A 93 -23.28 16.66 -14.83
C ASN A 93 -24.36 15.89 -15.60
N GLU A 94 -23.98 15.09 -16.60
CA GLU A 94 -24.94 14.28 -17.36
C GLU A 94 -25.53 13.15 -16.50
N LEU A 95 -24.70 12.47 -15.70
CA LEU A 95 -25.17 11.45 -14.76
C LEU A 95 -26.13 12.04 -13.72
N ARG A 96 -25.89 13.28 -13.26
CA ARG A 96 -26.80 13.97 -12.35
C ARG A 96 -28.19 14.19 -12.96
N LYS A 97 -28.28 14.46 -14.27
CA LYS A 97 -29.58 14.58 -14.97
C LYS A 97 -30.33 13.23 -15.04
N GLN A 98 -29.60 12.12 -14.97
CA GLN A 98 -30.15 10.76 -14.93
C GLN A 98 -30.44 10.28 -13.49
N GLY A 99 -30.28 11.16 -12.48
CA GLY A 99 -30.50 10.82 -11.07
C GLY A 99 -29.31 10.13 -10.38
N VAL A 100 -28.15 10.03 -11.04
CA VAL A 100 -26.93 9.46 -10.48
C VAL A 100 -26.04 10.59 -9.95
N PHE A 101 -25.86 10.65 -8.63
CA PHE A 101 -25.13 11.74 -7.97
C PHE A 101 -23.70 11.33 -7.65
N VAL A 102 -22.77 11.64 -8.55
CA VAL A 102 -21.32 11.44 -8.36
C VAL A 102 -20.57 12.74 -8.60
N SER A 103 -19.53 13.03 -7.82
CA SER A 103 -18.69 14.22 -8.03
C SER A 103 -17.70 14.01 -9.19
N ALA A 104 -17.20 15.09 -9.79
CA ALA A 104 -16.17 14.97 -10.83
C ALA A 104 -14.92 14.20 -10.34
N SER A 105 -14.49 14.42 -9.09
CA SER A 105 -13.39 13.64 -8.52
C SER A 105 -13.77 12.16 -8.34
N GLY A 106 -15.01 11.87 -7.95
CA GLY A 106 -15.51 10.50 -7.84
C GLY A 106 -15.51 9.79 -9.18
N VAL A 107 -15.96 10.46 -10.25
CA VAL A 107 -15.90 9.93 -11.62
C VAL A 107 -14.48 9.58 -12.04
N ARG A 108 -13.48 10.40 -11.69
CA ARG A 108 -12.08 10.13 -12.02
C ARG A 108 -11.45 9.00 -11.19
N SER A 109 -11.98 8.75 -10.00
CA SER A 109 -11.50 7.69 -9.11
C SER A 109 -12.14 6.33 -9.40
N ILE A 110 -13.16 6.29 -10.27
CA ILE A 110 -13.74 5.09 -10.87
C ILE A 110 -12.99 4.82 -12.19
#